data_AF-A0AAW8IKD5-F1
#
_entry.id   AF-A0AAW8IKD5-F1
#
_cell.length_a   1.000
_cell.length_b   1.000
_cell.length_c   1.000
_cell.angle_alpha   90.00
_cell.angle_beta   90.00
_cell.angle_gamma   90.00
#
_symmetry.space_group_name_H-M   'P 1'
#
loop_
_entity.id
_entity.type
_entity.pdbx_description
1 polymer ?
#
loop_
_entity_poly.entity_id
_entity_poly.type
_entity_poly.pdbx_seq_one_letter_code
_entity_poly.pdbx_strand_id
1 'polypeptide(L)'
;MPNLIKKLLFLLEIGNYQFDSILWKTRPEKRKTLVNDIFKFKIPIGKSKKEIRELFGHEPHIYTSMTWSYPVESDQFGNTLLSLSLYFKDEIVTSIMLK
;
A
#
# COMPACT_ATOMS: atom_id res chain seq x y z
N MET A 1 18.31 7.64 27.51
CA MET A 1 16.89 7.45 27.87
C MET A 1 15.84 8.00 26.87
N PRO A 2 16.04 9.05 26.04
CA PRO A 2 14.97 9.58 25.17
C PRO A 2 14.53 8.65 24.02
N ASN A 3 15.34 7.65 23.68
CA ASN A 3 15.05 6.72 22.57
C ASN A 3 13.96 5.68 22.89
N LEU A 4 13.77 5.31 24.16
CA LEU A 4 12.76 4.30 24.53
C LEU A 4 11.35 4.85 24.43
N ILE A 5 11.13 6.09 24.89
CA ILE A 5 9.82 6.77 24.81
C ILE A 5 9.44 7.01 23.35
N LYS A 6 10.38 7.49 22.51
CA LYS A 6 10.14 7.65 21.06
C LYS A 6 9.83 6.33 20.37
N LYS A 7 10.54 5.24 20.72
CA LYS A 7 10.29 3.91 20.16
C LYS A 7 8.93 3.36 20.59
N LEU A 8 8.53 3.59 21.84
CA LEU A 8 7.21 3.20 22.35
C LEU A 8 6.08 4.00 21.70
N LEU A 9 6.23 5.33 21.59
CA LEU A 9 5.28 6.20 20.88
C LEU A 9 5.15 5.79 19.42
N PHE A 10 6.26 5.50 18.74
CA PHE A 10 6.26 5.00 17.37
C PHE A 10 5.51 3.66 17.23
N LEU A 11 5.69 2.73 18.16
CA LEU A 11 4.96 1.45 18.18
C LEU A 11 3.46 1.65 18.43
N LEU A 12 3.09 2.60 19.30
CA LEU A 12 1.69 2.97 19.56
C LEU A 12 1.07 3.67 18.35
N GLU A 13 1.80 4.54 17.67
CA GLU A 13 1.39 5.16 16.40
C GLU A 13 1.18 4.10 15.32
N ILE A 14 2.06 3.09 15.21
CA ILE A 14 1.87 1.94 14.30
C ILE A 14 0.59 1.18 14.64
N GLY A 15 0.34 0.92 15.93
CA GLY A 15 -0.84 0.17 16.37
C GLY A 15 -2.17 0.88 16.12
N ASN A 16 -2.16 2.22 16.06
CA ASN A 16 -3.36 3.03 15.87
C ASN A 16 -3.52 3.59 14.45
N TYR A 17 -2.53 3.42 13.58
CA TYR A 17 -2.62 3.95 12.22
C TYR A 17 -3.64 3.15 11.39
N GLN A 18 -4.73 3.81 11.00
CA GLN A 18 -5.74 3.25 10.12
C GLN A 18 -5.54 3.79 8.70
N PHE A 19 -5.22 2.89 7.77
CA PHE A 19 -5.13 3.23 6.35
C PHE A 19 -6.48 3.68 5.80
N ASP A 20 -6.53 4.83 5.14
CA ASP A 20 -7.75 5.31 4.46
C ASP A 20 -7.97 4.58 3.13
N SER A 21 -8.54 3.37 3.25
CA SER A 21 -8.92 2.53 2.12
C SER A 21 -9.92 3.20 1.17
N ILE A 22 -10.83 4.02 1.71
CA ILE A 22 -11.86 4.70 0.91
C ILE A 22 -11.19 5.75 0.03
N LEU A 23 -10.31 6.58 0.60
CA LEU A 23 -9.57 7.58 -0.14
C LEU A 23 -8.71 6.95 -1.24
N TRP A 24 -8.01 5.85 -0.93
CA TRP A 24 -7.23 5.11 -1.91
C TRP A 24 -8.06 4.64 -3.12
N LYS A 25 -9.25 4.07 -2.85
CA LYS A 25 -10.12 3.51 -3.88
C LYS A 25 -10.84 4.58 -4.70
N THR A 26 -11.23 5.68 -4.08
CA THR A 26 -12.10 6.69 -4.70
C THR A 26 -11.34 7.87 -5.32
N ARG A 27 -10.08 8.10 -4.91
CA ARG A 27 -9.27 9.24 -5.37
C ARG A 27 -7.86 8.80 -5.80
N PRO A 28 -7.71 8.19 -7.00
CA PRO A 28 -6.42 7.77 -7.52
C PRO A 28 -5.36 8.86 -7.51
N GLU A 29 -5.75 10.12 -7.79
CA GLU A 29 -4.87 11.29 -7.79
C GLU A 29 -4.26 11.62 -6.42
N LYS A 30 -4.85 11.08 -5.33
CA LYS A 30 -4.35 11.25 -3.97
C LYS A 30 -3.56 10.06 -3.45
N ARG A 31 -3.44 8.95 -4.21
CA ARG A 31 -2.72 7.75 -3.74
C ARG A 31 -1.28 8.06 -3.35
N LYS A 32 -0.60 8.96 -4.06
CA LYS A 32 0.77 9.41 -3.74
C LYS A 32 0.94 9.91 -2.29
N THR A 33 -0.08 10.54 -1.70
CA THR A 33 0.00 11.02 -0.31
C THR A 33 -0.07 9.90 0.71
N LEU A 34 -0.61 8.74 0.33
CA LEU A 34 -0.80 7.57 1.19
C LEU A 34 0.34 6.55 1.08
N VAL A 35 1.12 6.59 -0.01
CA VAL A 35 2.20 5.63 -0.24
C VAL A 35 3.24 5.63 0.87
N ASN A 36 3.61 6.81 1.39
CA ASN A 36 4.59 6.88 2.48
C ASN A 36 4.13 6.10 3.71
N ASP A 37 2.85 6.17 4.04
CA ASP A 37 2.28 5.42 5.16
C ASP A 37 2.24 3.92 4.87
N ILE A 38 1.94 3.51 3.63
CA ILE A 38 1.98 2.10 3.20
C ILE A 38 3.36 1.49 3.49
N PHE A 39 4.44 2.20 3.15
CA PHE A 39 5.80 1.72 3.42
C PHE A 39 6.18 1.82 4.90
N LYS A 40 5.85 2.93 5.58
CA LYS A 40 6.17 3.15 6.99
C LYS A 40 5.54 2.08 7.89
N PHE A 41 4.28 1.75 7.65
CA PHE A 41 3.50 0.81 8.46
C PHE A 41 3.43 -0.60 7.87
N LYS A 42 4.08 -0.85 6.72
CA LYS A 42 4.08 -2.14 6.01
C LYS A 42 2.67 -2.70 5.81
N ILE A 43 1.71 -1.82 5.55
CA ILE A 43 0.25 -2.08 5.59
C ILE A 43 -0.17 -3.37 4.86
N PRO A 44 0.31 -3.66 3.63
CA PRO A 44 -0.11 -4.85 2.89
C PRO A 44 0.67 -6.12 3.27
N ILE A 45 1.81 -6.05 3.95
CA ILE A 45 2.67 -7.21 4.23
C ILE A 45 1.91 -8.21 5.12
N GLY A 46 1.95 -9.49 4.75
CA GLY A 46 1.25 -10.56 5.47
C GLY A 46 -0.23 -10.70 5.14
N LYS A 47 -0.81 -9.77 4.36
CA LYS A 47 -2.20 -9.85 3.92
C LYS A 47 -2.37 -10.80 2.74
N SER A 48 -3.48 -11.51 2.72
CA SER A 48 -3.92 -12.33 1.59
C SER A 48 -4.41 -11.48 0.43
N LYS A 49 -4.46 -12.06 -0.78
CA LYS A 49 -5.08 -11.42 -1.95
C LYS A 49 -6.50 -10.91 -1.70
N LYS A 50 -7.29 -11.63 -0.88
CA LYS A 50 -8.65 -11.20 -0.51
C LYS A 50 -8.63 -9.91 0.30
N GLU A 51 -7.83 -9.87 1.36
CA GLU A 51 -7.67 -8.66 2.19
C GLU A 51 -7.10 -7.48 1.39
N ILE A 52 -6.18 -7.74 0.47
CA ILE A 52 -5.66 -6.71 -0.43
C ILE A 52 -6.76 -6.14 -1.34
N ARG A 53 -7.66 -6.98 -1.88
CA ARG A 53 -8.80 -6.48 -2.67
C ARG A 53 -9.75 -5.62 -1.83
N GLU A 54 -9.99 -6.00 -0.58
CA GLU A 54 -10.82 -5.21 0.34
C GLU A 54 -10.16 -3.86 0.65
N LEU A 55 -8.85 -3.87 0.88
CA LEU A 55 -8.05 -2.70 1.26
C LEU A 55 -7.82 -1.73 0.10
N PHE A 56 -7.31 -2.20 -1.03
CA PHE A 56 -6.89 -1.36 -2.16
C PHE A 56 -7.85 -1.36 -3.33
N GLY A 57 -8.88 -2.22 -3.30
CA GLY A 57 -9.80 -2.39 -4.41
C GLY A 57 -9.26 -3.34 -5.48
N HIS A 58 -10.06 -3.49 -6.53
CA HIS A 58 -9.76 -4.31 -7.70
C HIS A 58 -9.36 -3.41 -8.88
N GLU A 59 -8.21 -3.68 -9.48
CA GLU A 59 -7.64 -2.97 -10.63
C GLU A 59 -7.46 -3.96 -11.80
N PRO A 60 -8.36 -3.96 -12.80
CA PRO A 60 -8.50 -5.07 -13.75
C PRO A 60 -7.30 -5.31 -14.69
N HIS A 61 -6.29 -4.42 -14.71
CA HIS A 61 -5.30 -4.38 -15.80
C HIS A 61 -3.85 -4.75 -15.41
N ILE A 62 -3.55 -5.06 -14.14
CA ILE A 62 -2.16 -5.24 -13.70
C ILE A 62 -1.97 -6.36 -12.68
N TYR A 63 -2.62 -7.50 -12.93
CA TYR A 63 -2.54 -8.68 -12.06
C TYR A 63 -1.92 -9.87 -12.79
N THR A 64 -0.69 -10.21 -12.43
CA THR A 64 -0.18 -11.58 -12.59
C THR A 64 -0.50 -12.39 -11.33
N SER A 65 -0.38 -13.71 -11.38
CA SER A 65 -0.62 -14.57 -10.21
C SER A 65 0.31 -14.23 -9.02
N MET A 66 1.51 -13.71 -9.30
CA MET A 66 2.56 -13.42 -8.31
C MET A 66 2.73 -11.92 -8.01
N THR A 67 2.21 -11.02 -8.82
CA THR A 67 2.42 -9.58 -8.63
C THR A 67 1.21 -8.78 -9.04
N TRP A 68 0.78 -7.90 -8.13
CA TRP A 68 -0.29 -6.93 -8.36
C TRP A 68 0.24 -5.53 -8.26
N SER A 69 -0.08 -4.68 -9.23
CA SER A 69 0.35 -3.28 -9.20
C SER A 69 -0.82 -2.32 -9.24
N TYR A 70 -0.71 -1.24 -8.47
CA TYR A 70 -1.69 -0.18 -8.36
C TYR A 70 -1.06 1.14 -8.80
N PRO A 71 -1.64 1.85 -9.78
CA PRO A 71 -1.18 3.18 -10.15
C PRO A 71 -1.23 4.13 -8.96
N VAL A 72 -0.14 4.84 -8.73
CA VAL A 72 0.05 5.85 -7.66
C VAL A 72 0.09 7.25 -8.25
N GLU A 73 0.69 7.39 -9.43
CA GLU A 73 0.83 8.64 -10.16
C GLU A 73 0.70 8.36 -11.66
N SER A 74 -0.03 9.23 -12.36
CA SER A 74 -0.21 9.16 -13.80
C SER A 74 0.04 10.54 -14.41
N ASP A 75 0.45 10.56 -15.68
CA ASP A 75 0.57 11.80 -16.44
C ASP A 75 -0.81 12.34 -16.89
N GLN A 76 -0.80 13.50 -17.53
CA GLN A 76 -2.01 14.14 -18.07
C GLN A 76 -2.73 13.35 -19.17
N PHE A 77 -2.06 12.34 -19.73
CA PHE A 77 -2.61 11.45 -20.77
C PHE A 77 -3.11 10.12 -20.19
N GLY A 78 -3.01 9.93 -18.87
CA GLY A 78 -3.44 8.73 -18.18
C GLY A 78 -2.40 7.61 -18.16
N ASN A 79 -1.17 7.86 -18.63
CA ASN A 79 -0.10 6.87 -18.52
C ASN A 79 0.40 6.81 -17.08
N THR A 80 0.51 5.60 -16.54
CA THR A 80 1.04 5.40 -15.19
C THR A 80 2.53 5.75 -15.15
N LEU A 81 2.88 6.73 -14.33
CA LEU A 81 4.26 7.15 -14.06
C LEU A 81 4.87 6.40 -12.88
N LEU A 82 4.04 6.06 -11.89
CA LEU A 82 4.47 5.40 -10.67
C LEU A 82 3.41 4.39 -10.20
N SER A 83 3.84 3.21 -9.81
CA SER A 83 2.99 2.12 -9.34
C SER A 83 3.47 1.52 -8.03
N LEU A 84 2.56 1.29 -7.10
CA LEU A 84 2.78 0.43 -5.95
C LEU A 84 2.60 -1.03 -6.40
N SER A 85 3.68 -1.79 -6.40
CA SER A 85 3.70 -3.22 -6.71
C SER A 85 3.74 -4.05 -5.43
N LEU A 86 2.88 -5.06 -5.36
CA LEU A 86 2.78 -6.05 -4.28
C LEU A 86 3.17 -7.41 -4.84
N TYR A 87 4.09 -8.10 -4.16
CA TYR A 87 4.54 -9.43 -4.57
C TYR A 87 3.99 -10.48 -3.61
N PHE A 88 3.40 -11.52 -4.19
CA PHE A 88 2.75 -12.60 -3.48
C PHE A 88 3.61 -13.86 -3.50
N LYS A 89 3.67 -14.53 -2.36
CA LYS A 89 4.12 -15.91 -2.22
C LYS A 89 3.04 -16.66 -1.46
N ASP A 90 2.59 -17.80 -1.99
CA ASP A 90 1.54 -18.60 -1.39
C ASP A 90 0.27 -17.76 -1.06
N GLU A 91 -0.15 -16.90 -2.00
CA GLU A 91 -1.30 -15.99 -1.87
C GLU A 91 -1.17 -14.85 -0.82
N ILE A 92 -0.01 -14.72 -0.17
CA ILE A 92 0.28 -13.70 0.85
C ILE A 92 1.30 -12.68 0.33
N VAL A 93 1.08 -11.39 0.63
CA VAL A 93 2.06 -10.35 0.29
C VAL A 93 3.32 -10.50 1.13
N THR A 94 4.47 -10.65 0.46
CA THR A 94 5.78 -10.78 1.11
C THR A 94 6.65 -9.54 0.94
N SER A 95 6.44 -8.77 -0.13
CA SER A 95 7.19 -7.55 -0.38
C SER A 95 6.37 -6.54 -1.17
N ILE A 96 6.79 -5.28 -1.04
CA ILE A 96 6.22 -4.15 -1.76
C ILE A 96 7.33 -3.30 -2.37
N MET A 97 7.04 -2.69 -3.52
CA MET A 97 7.99 -1.83 -4.22
C MET A 97 7.26 -0.73 -4.98
N LEU A 98 7.90 0.42 -5.10
CA LEU A 98 7.42 1.53 -5.93
C LEU A 98 8.20 1.47 -7.25
N LYS A 99 7.49 1.37 -8.38
CA LYS A 99 8.06 1.24 -9.74
C LYS A 99 7.59 2.37 -10.63
#